data_AF-A0A961AZJ7-F1
#
_entry.id   AF-A0A961AZJ7-F1
#
_cell.length_a   1.000
_cell.length_b   1.000
_cell.length_c   1.000
_cell.angle_alpha   90.00
_cell.angle_beta   90.00
_cell.angle_gamma   90.00
#
_symmetry.space_group_name_H-M   'P 1'
#
loop_
_entity.id
_entity.type
_entity.pdbx_description
1 polymer ?
#
loop_
_entity_poly.entity_id
_entity_poly.type
_entity_poly.pdbx_seq_one_letter_code
_entity_poly.pdbx_strand_id
1 'polypeptide(L)'
;MKAGSHRRSRGEAVSNLLAYLAVSGVFASLIYPGVARFIDAASESKLAADAHILNRAVSVYVQNGGEIPEGLSMGEALERIQSPPWGQPIRLTYHSLPDTDLAGKDGATAILSPVMQTQREAEKGKIRILWNEAVRGFEITEIGKPGAKAFELVPRRLEPVEPAKPAVLEVTETSDTDTLFAPYRH
;
A
#
# COMPACT_ATOMS: atom_id res chain seq x y z
N MET A 1 -5.25 -29.73 -70.00
CA MET A 1 -5.27 -30.14 -68.59
C MET A 1 -4.07 -29.53 -67.86
N LYS A 2 -4.25 -28.46 -67.07
CA LYS A 2 -3.19 -27.88 -66.22
C LYS A 2 -3.49 -28.19 -64.75
N ALA A 3 -3.28 -29.45 -64.35
CA ALA A 3 -3.28 -29.85 -62.95
C ALA A 3 -1.82 -29.83 -62.47
N GLY A 4 -1.36 -28.71 -61.90
CA GLY A 4 0.02 -28.61 -61.44
C GLY A 4 0.40 -27.41 -60.58
N SER A 5 -0.38 -26.33 -60.53
CA SER A 5 0.04 -25.11 -59.80
C SER A 5 -0.39 -25.05 -58.32
N HIS A 6 -1.40 -25.81 -57.89
CA HIS A 6 -2.00 -25.64 -56.56
C HIS A 6 -1.24 -26.32 -55.40
N ARG A 7 -0.33 -27.27 -55.67
CA ARG A 7 0.51 -27.88 -54.63
C ARG A 7 1.74 -27.03 -54.29
N ARG A 8 2.29 -26.29 -55.26
CA ARG A 8 3.45 -25.40 -55.04
C ARG A 8 3.07 -24.17 -54.21
N SER A 9 1.91 -23.56 -54.45
CA SER A 9 1.45 -22.39 -53.69
C SER A 9 1.19 -22.67 -52.21
N ARG A 10 0.74 -23.88 -51.86
CA ARG A 10 0.57 -24.29 -50.46
C ARG A 10 1.91 -24.50 -49.75
N GLY A 11 2.90 -25.09 -50.42
CA GLY A 11 4.25 -25.27 -49.86
C GLY A 11 4.95 -23.93 -49.62
N GLU A 12 4.78 -22.99 -50.55
CA GLU A 12 5.35 -21.64 -50.46
C GLU A 12 4.68 -20.81 -49.36
N ALA A 13 3.35 -20.89 -49.22
CA ALA A 13 2.61 -20.25 -48.12
C ALA A 13 3.00 -20.81 -46.74
N VAL A 14 3.18 -22.13 -46.61
CA VAL A 14 3.64 -22.75 -45.36
C VAL A 14 5.09 -22.37 -45.06
N SER A 15 5.96 -22.34 -46.06
CA SER A 15 7.35 -21.90 -45.87
C SER A 15 7.45 -20.43 -45.47
N ASN A 16 6.62 -19.56 -46.04
CA ASN A 16 6.55 -18.15 -45.65
C ASN A 16 6.00 -17.99 -44.24
N LEU A 17 4.97 -18.75 -43.84
CA LEU A 17 4.46 -18.74 -42.47
C LEU A 17 5.53 -19.17 -41.46
N LEU A 18 6.29 -20.24 -41.77
CA LEU A 18 7.39 -20.69 -40.93
C LEU A 18 8.53 -19.66 -40.87
N ALA A 19 8.83 -18.98 -41.98
CA ALA A 19 9.80 -17.89 -42.00
C ALA A 19 9.35 -16.70 -41.13
N TYR A 20 8.08 -16.29 -41.22
CA TYR A 20 7.54 -15.22 -40.36
C TYR A 20 7.55 -15.60 -38.88
N LEU A 21 7.23 -16.86 -38.54
CA LEU A 21 7.31 -17.38 -37.17
C LEU A 21 8.75 -17.45 -36.66
N ALA A 22 9.70 -17.84 -37.51
CA ALA A 22 11.11 -17.85 -37.16
C ALA A 22 11.64 -16.43 -36.91
N VAL A 23 11.30 -15.48 -37.79
CA VAL A 23 11.70 -14.08 -37.65
C VAL A 23 11.05 -13.46 -36.40
N SER A 24 9.76 -13.65 -36.16
CA SER A 24 9.10 -13.14 -34.96
C SER A 24 9.65 -13.75 -33.67
N GLY A 25 10.01 -15.03 -33.68
CA GLY A 25 10.69 -15.69 -32.56
C GLY A 25 12.08 -15.10 -32.26
N VAL A 26 12.85 -14.77 -33.29
CA VAL A 26 14.16 -14.10 -33.14
C VAL A 26 14.00 -12.67 -32.62
N PHE A 27 13.04 -11.91 -33.12
CA PHE A 27 12.77 -10.57 -32.60
C PHE A 27 12.29 -10.61 -31.15
N ALA A 28 11.39 -11.52 -30.81
CA ALA A 28 10.90 -11.68 -29.44
C ALA A 28 12.03 -12.03 -28.46
N SER A 29 12.97 -12.91 -28.85
CA SER A 29 14.09 -13.30 -27.99
C SER A 29 15.10 -12.17 -27.76
N LEU A 30 15.24 -11.24 -28.71
CA LEU A 30 16.11 -10.05 -28.58
C LEU A 30 15.44 -8.93 -27.78
N ILE A 31 14.13 -8.74 -27.93
CA ILE A 31 13.37 -7.66 -27.28
C ILE A 31 13.07 -8.01 -25.82
N TYR A 32 12.76 -9.26 -25.52
CA TYR A 32 12.33 -9.70 -24.18
C TYR A 32 13.33 -9.34 -23.06
N PRO A 33 14.65 -9.59 -23.19
CA PRO A 33 15.61 -9.20 -22.16
C PRO A 33 15.66 -7.68 -21.93
N GLY A 34 15.48 -6.88 -22.99
CA GLY A 34 15.44 -5.42 -22.89
C GLY A 34 14.21 -4.93 -22.13
N VAL A 35 13.04 -5.47 -22.45
CA VAL A 35 11.78 -5.15 -21.75
C VAL A 35 11.83 -5.61 -20.29
N ALA A 36 12.36 -6.80 -20.01
CA ALA A 36 12.51 -7.30 -18.64
C ALA A 36 13.39 -6.37 -17.78
N ARG A 37 14.55 -5.96 -18.30
CA ARG A 37 15.44 -5.01 -17.62
C ARG A 37 14.78 -3.65 -17.39
N PHE A 38 14.00 -3.18 -18.35
CA PHE A 38 13.27 -1.91 -18.22
C PHE A 38 12.20 -1.98 -17.12
N ILE A 39 11.45 -3.09 -17.04
CA ILE A 39 10.46 -3.32 -15.99
C ILE A 39 11.12 -3.36 -14.61
N ASP A 40 12.25 -4.07 -14.48
CA ASP A 40 12.99 -4.16 -13.22
C ASP A 40 13.51 -2.77 -12.79
N ALA A 41 14.11 -2.01 -13.71
CA ALA A 41 14.58 -0.65 -13.43
C ALA A 41 13.44 0.32 -13.07
N ALA A 42 12.29 0.19 -13.72
CA ALA A 42 11.10 0.99 -13.39
C ALA A 42 10.56 0.65 -12.00
N SER A 43 10.57 -0.64 -11.62
CA SER A 43 10.18 -1.10 -10.29
C SER A 43 11.13 -0.55 -9.21
N GLU A 44 12.43 -0.58 -9.47
CA GLU A 44 13.44 -0.01 -8.57
C GLU A 44 13.26 1.51 -8.39
N SER A 45 13.10 2.24 -9.50
CA SER A 45 12.87 3.69 -9.45
C SER A 45 11.58 4.04 -8.71
N LYS A 46 10.52 3.22 -8.85
CA LYS A 46 9.28 3.41 -8.10
C LYS A 46 9.49 3.18 -6.60
N LEU A 47 10.16 2.10 -6.22
CA LEU A 47 10.48 1.83 -4.82
C LEU A 47 11.34 2.94 -4.20
N ALA A 48 12.28 3.50 -4.96
CA ALA A 48 13.05 4.66 -4.52
C ALA A 48 12.18 5.89 -4.23
N ALA A 49 11.24 6.19 -5.12
CA ALA A 49 10.28 7.27 -4.92
C ALA A 49 9.37 7.00 -3.70
N ASP A 50 8.87 5.78 -3.56
CA ASP A 50 7.99 5.38 -2.46
C ASP A 50 8.71 5.51 -1.10
N ALA A 51 9.94 5.01 -0.99
CA ALA A 51 10.75 5.14 0.22
C ALA A 51 11.02 6.60 0.58
N HIS A 52 11.33 7.45 -0.42
CA HIS A 52 11.53 8.88 -0.21
C HIS A 52 10.25 9.58 0.30
N ILE A 53 9.08 9.29 -0.30
CA ILE A 53 7.79 9.84 0.14
C ILE A 53 7.49 9.42 1.58
N LEU A 54 7.70 8.15 1.91
CA LEU A 54 7.46 7.62 3.25
C LEU A 54 8.38 8.24 4.29
N ASN A 55 9.68 8.38 3.99
CA ASN A 55 10.63 9.05 4.89
C ASN A 55 10.31 10.53 5.08
N ARG A 56 9.82 11.21 4.04
CA ARG A 56 9.30 12.58 4.18
C ARG A 56 8.09 12.62 5.12
N ALA A 57 7.19 11.65 5.02
CA ALA A 57 6.03 11.55 5.90
C ALA A 57 6.43 11.27 7.35
N VAL A 58 7.42 10.41 7.59
CA VAL A 58 8.05 10.22 8.90
C VAL A 58 8.59 11.55 9.44
N SER A 59 9.35 12.28 8.63
CA SER A 59 9.92 13.58 9.04
C SER A 59 8.82 14.56 9.42
N VAL A 60 7.73 14.65 8.65
CA VAL A 60 6.59 15.51 8.96
C VAL A 60 5.88 15.06 10.23
N TYR A 61 5.69 13.74 10.42
CA TYR A 61 5.10 13.19 11.63
C TYR A 61 5.89 13.59 12.88
N VAL A 62 7.21 13.41 12.85
CA VAL A 62 8.10 13.78 13.97
C VAL A 62 8.14 15.29 14.19
N GLN A 63 8.18 16.10 13.13
CA GLN A 63 8.16 17.57 13.24
C GLN A 63 6.89 18.11 13.89
N ASN A 64 5.76 17.40 13.76
CA ASN A 64 4.49 17.76 14.40
C ASN A 64 4.34 17.20 15.82
N GLY A 65 5.43 16.69 16.42
CA GLY A 65 5.43 16.15 17.78
C GLY A 65 4.99 14.69 17.87
N GLY A 66 4.91 13.97 16.75
CA GLY A 66 4.67 12.54 16.75
C GLY A 66 5.88 11.75 17.22
N GLU A 67 5.64 10.73 18.04
CA GLU A 67 6.69 9.83 18.54
C GLU A 67 6.62 8.46 17.86
N ILE A 68 7.78 8.01 17.38
CA ILE A 68 7.98 6.68 16.77
C ILE A 68 8.74 5.82 17.78
N PRO A 69 8.03 5.00 18.59
CA PRO A 69 8.65 4.11 19.56
C PRO A 69 9.50 3.04 18.87
N GLU A 70 10.41 2.48 19.65
CA GLU A 70 11.28 1.38 19.22
C GLU A 70 10.50 0.06 19.16
N GLY A 71 10.95 -0.87 18.31
CA GLY A 71 10.30 -2.17 18.13
C GLY A 71 9.03 -2.15 17.29
N LEU A 72 8.76 -1.06 16.56
CA LEU A 72 7.64 -1.02 15.62
C LEU A 72 7.93 -1.84 14.38
N SER A 73 6.94 -2.64 13.98
CA SER A 73 6.89 -3.23 12.65
C SER A 73 6.62 -2.17 11.57
N MET A 74 6.93 -2.51 10.32
CA MET A 74 6.65 -1.64 9.16
C MET A 74 5.17 -1.26 9.07
N GLY A 75 4.26 -2.20 9.35
CA GLY A 75 2.82 -1.95 9.33
C GLY A 75 2.39 -0.93 10.37
N GLU A 76 2.86 -1.07 11.60
CA GLU A 76 2.54 -0.14 12.69
C GLU A 76 3.15 1.25 12.47
N ALA A 77 4.38 1.32 11.93
CA ALA A 77 5.01 2.57 11.55
C ALA A 77 4.18 3.31 10.48
N LEU A 78 3.73 2.58 9.43
CA LEU A 78 2.86 3.12 8.39
C LEU A 78 1.53 3.60 8.94
N GLU A 79 0.91 2.82 9.83
CA GLU A 79 -0.38 3.17 10.44
C GLU A 79 -0.29 4.47 11.24
N ARG A 80 0.77 4.65 12.05
CA ARG A 80 0.98 5.89 12.82
C ARG A 80 1.16 7.12 11.95
N ILE A 81 1.93 6.99 10.87
CA ILE A 81 2.19 8.08 9.92
C ILE A 81 0.89 8.47 9.19
N GLN A 82 0.05 7.48 8.86
CA GLN A 82 -1.21 7.69 8.12
C GLN A 82 -2.37 8.13 9.00
N SER A 83 -2.37 7.76 10.29
CA SER A 83 -3.40 8.13 11.27
C SER A 83 -2.76 8.85 12.46
N PRO A 84 -2.24 10.07 12.24
CA PRO A 84 -1.63 10.81 13.33
C PRO A 84 -2.67 11.25 14.38
N PRO A 85 -2.26 11.36 15.65
CA PRO A 85 -3.18 11.67 16.75
C PRO A 85 -3.77 13.09 16.68
N TRP A 86 -3.16 14.00 15.91
CA TRP A 86 -3.68 15.36 15.66
C TRP A 86 -4.73 15.44 14.54
N GLY A 87 -5.22 14.29 14.05
CA GLY A 87 -6.44 14.19 13.26
C GLY A 87 -6.35 14.53 11.77
N GLN A 88 -5.29 15.21 11.31
CA GLN A 88 -5.06 15.45 9.88
C GLN A 88 -4.12 14.38 9.28
N PRO A 89 -4.60 13.48 8.42
CA PRO A 89 -3.74 12.50 7.77
C PRO A 89 -2.71 13.20 6.89
N ILE A 90 -1.46 12.74 6.96
CA ILE A 90 -0.39 13.23 6.08
C ILE A 90 -0.76 12.81 4.66
N ARG A 91 -1.15 13.78 3.82
CA ARG A 91 -1.47 13.52 2.41
C ARG A 91 -0.20 13.14 1.67
N LEU A 92 -0.04 11.86 1.37
CA LEU A 92 1.02 11.35 0.50
C LEU A 92 0.61 11.60 -0.96
N THR A 93 1.17 12.63 -1.59
CA THR A 93 0.92 12.91 -3.02
C THR A 93 1.72 11.92 -3.88
N TYR A 94 1.12 10.77 -4.19
CA TYR A 94 1.69 9.83 -5.16
C TYR A 94 1.48 10.37 -6.59
N HIS A 95 2.59 10.67 -7.29
CA HIS A 95 2.57 11.21 -8.66
C HIS A 95 1.99 10.25 -9.71
N SER A 96 1.79 8.97 -9.36
CA SER A 96 1.21 7.94 -10.23
C SER A 96 -0.30 7.79 -10.07
N LEU A 97 -0.97 8.68 -9.31
CA LEU A 97 -2.42 8.70 -9.24
C LEU A 97 -2.94 9.60 -10.37
N PRO A 98 -3.64 9.08 -11.39
CA PRO A 98 -4.52 9.94 -12.17
C PRO A 98 -5.48 10.57 -11.17
N ASP A 99 -5.68 11.90 -11.23
CA ASP A 99 -6.60 12.69 -10.41
C ASP A 99 -7.85 11.89 -10.08
N THR A 100 -7.77 11.14 -8.99
CA THR A 100 -8.84 10.30 -8.53
C THR A 100 -9.40 11.09 -7.40
N ASP A 101 -10.56 11.65 -7.69
CA ASP A 101 -11.57 12.24 -6.83
C ASP A 101 -11.93 11.38 -5.59
N LEU A 102 -11.09 10.41 -5.20
CA LEU A 102 -11.14 9.63 -3.97
C LEU A 102 -10.99 10.51 -2.73
N ALA A 103 -10.38 11.70 -2.87
CA ALA A 103 -10.39 12.72 -1.82
C ALA A 103 -11.61 13.67 -1.89
N GLY A 104 -12.48 13.54 -2.90
CA GLY A 104 -13.40 14.59 -3.33
C GLY A 104 -14.89 14.29 -3.23
N LYS A 105 -15.34 13.02 -3.28
CA LYS A 105 -16.79 12.75 -3.37
C LYS A 105 -17.45 11.91 -2.27
N ASP A 106 -16.77 10.93 -1.66
CA ASP A 106 -17.47 10.00 -0.73
C ASP A 106 -16.75 9.69 0.59
N GLY A 107 -15.78 10.51 1.03
CA GLY A 107 -15.14 10.34 2.35
C GLY A 107 -14.33 9.04 2.54
N ALA A 108 -14.16 8.23 1.49
CA ALA A 108 -13.33 7.03 1.51
C ALA A 108 -11.85 7.44 1.57
N THR A 109 -11.30 7.52 2.78
CA THR A 109 -9.86 7.73 2.97
C THR A 109 -9.15 6.51 2.41
N ALA A 110 -8.20 6.63 1.48
CA ALA A 110 -7.38 5.49 1.08
C ALA A 110 -6.18 5.36 2.03
N ILE A 111 -5.84 4.13 2.44
CA ILE A 111 -4.64 3.81 3.20
C ILE A 111 -3.62 3.12 2.32
N LEU A 112 -2.34 3.40 2.59
CA LEU A 112 -1.22 2.72 1.97
C LEU A 112 -0.98 1.38 2.68
N SER A 113 -1.05 0.30 1.91
CA SER A 113 -0.79 -1.06 2.39
C SER A 113 0.46 -1.63 1.72
N PRO A 114 1.43 -2.17 2.48
CA PRO A 114 2.61 -2.81 1.90
C PRO A 114 2.25 -4.16 1.28
N VAL A 115 2.62 -4.34 0.01
CA VAL A 115 2.59 -5.66 -0.64
C VAL A 115 3.88 -6.38 -0.30
N MET A 116 3.79 -7.33 0.62
CA MET A 116 4.95 -8.07 1.11
C MET A 116 5.49 -9.03 0.06
N GLN A 117 6.81 -9.15 0.02
CA GLN A 117 7.49 -10.20 -0.72
C GLN A 117 7.27 -11.56 -0.08
N THR A 118 7.28 -12.59 -0.92
CA THR A 118 7.42 -13.96 -0.43
C THR A 118 8.86 -14.24 0.00
N GLN A 119 9.08 -15.24 0.85
CA GLN A 119 10.42 -15.67 1.27
C GLN A 119 11.33 -15.98 0.06
N ARG A 120 10.78 -16.66 -0.96
CA ARG A 120 11.49 -16.99 -2.20
C ARG A 120 11.91 -15.76 -3.01
N GLU A 121 11.14 -14.67 -2.96
CA GLU A 121 11.48 -13.42 -3.63
C GLU A 121 12.64 -12.71 -2.92
N ALA A 122 12.64 -12.73 -1.59
CA ALA A 122 13.73 -12.16 -0.78
C ALA A 122 15.06 -12.91 -1.01
N GLU A 123 15.02 -14.25 -1.07
CA GLU A 123 16.19 -15.09 -1.36
C GLU A 123 16.79 -14.87 -2.75
N LYS A 124 15.97 -14.40 -3.70
CA LYS A 124 16.41 -14.06 -5.06
C LYS A 124 17.06 -12.68 -5.16
N GLY A 125 17.24 -11.97 -4.05
CA GLY A 125 17.86 -10.64 -4.06
C GLY A 125 16.96 -9.56 -4.65
N LYS A 126 15.64 -9.75 -4.70
CA LYS A 126 14.75 -8.71 -5.25
C LYS A 126 14.71 -7.49 -4.33
N ILE A 127 14.88 -6.31 -4.91
CA ILE A 127 14.78 -5.02 -4.23
C ILE A 127 13.45 -4.91 -3.47
N ARG A 128 13.52 -4.41 -2.24
CA ARG A 128 12.37 -4.19 -1.36
C ARG A 128 12.63 -3.05 -0.40
N ILE A 129 11.55 -2.57 0.20
CA ILE A 129 11.59 -1.59 1.28
C ILE A 129 11.41 -2.32 2.61
N LEU A 130 12.28 -2.00 3.57
CA LEU A 130 12.19 -2.44 4.95
C LEU A 130 12.05 -1.23 5.87
N TRP A 131 11.37 -1.42 6.99
CA TRP A 131 11.44 -0.50 8.11
C TRP A 131 12.74 -0.79 8.87
N ASN A 132 13.61 0.20 8.96
CA ASN A 132 14.84 0.15 9.73
C ASN A 132 14.63 0.94 11.03
N GLU A 133 14.55 0.20 12.13
CA GLU A 133 14.34 0.75 13.47
C GLU A 133 15.47 1.66 13.94
N ALA A 134 16.72 1.37 13.53
CA ALA A 134 17.89 2.13 13.97
C ALA A 134 17.89 3.57 13.42
N VAL A 135 17.41 3.74 12.18
CA VAL A 135 17.25 5.07 11.56
C VAL A 135 15.82 5.59 11.65
N ARG A 136 14.90 4.81 12.23
CA ARG A 136 13.45 5.08 12.30
C ARG A 136 12.88 5.51 10.95
N GLY A 137 13.21 4.75 9.90
CA GLY A 137 12.88 5.11 8.53
C GLY A 137 12.78 3.90 7.59
N PHE A 138 12.37 4.16 6.37
CA PHE A 138 12.24 3.19 5.29
C PHE A 138 13.52 3.12 4.48
N GLU A 139 14.09 1.93 4.37
CA GLU A 139 15.33 1.63 3.67
C GLU A 139 15.09 0.66 2.52
N ILE A 140 15.79 0.87 1.41
CA ILE A 140 15.76 -0.02 0.25
C ILE A 140 16.90 -1.02 0.37
N THR A 141 16.60 -2.31 0.24
CA THR A 141 17.59 -3.37 0.33
C THR A 141 17.30 -4.53 -0.62
N GLU A 142 18.33 -5.28 -0.95
CA GLU A 142 18.26 -6.55 -1.67
C GLU A 142 18.53 -7.76 -0.76
N ILE A 143 19.03 -7.52 0.45
CA ILE A 143 19.58 -8.55 1.34
C ILE A 143 18.78 -8.63 2.63
N GLY A 144 18.65 -9.84 3.18
CA GLY A 144 17.99 -10.08 4.47
C GLY A 144 16.53 -10.49 4.34
N LYS A 145 15.70 -10.03 5.28
CA LYS A 145 14.32 -10.50 5.46
C LYS A 145 13.39 -10.01 4.33
N PRO A 146 12.23 -10.68 4.12
CA PRO A 146 11.19 -10.18 3.24
C PRO A 146 10.71 -8.78 3.64
N GLY A 147 10.47 -7.94 2.63
CA GLY A 147 10.02 -6.56 2.79
C GLY A 147 8.90 -6.22 1.82
N ALA A 148 8.53 -4.94 1.73
CA ALA A 148 7.53 -4.47 0.77
C ALA A 148 8.14 -4.40 -0.63
N LYS A 149 7.55 -5.10 -1.60
CA LYS A 149 7.89 -4.98 -3.04
C LYS A 149 7.12 -3.91 -3.77
N ALA A 150 6.02 -3.45 -3.18
CA ALA A 150 5.18 -2.39 -3.69
C ALA A 150 4.30 -1.88 -2.55
N PHE A 151 3.65 -0.74 -2.80
CA PHE A 151 2.54 -0.27 -1.99
C PHE A 151 1.29 -0.14 -2.84
N GLU A 152 0.17 -0.52 -2.24
CA GLU A 152 -1.16 -0.42 -2.84
C GLU A 152 -2.03 0.50 -1.99
N LEU A 153 -2.95 1.20 -2.66
CA LEU A 153 -3.97 1.99 -1.98
C LEU A 153 -5.19 1.12 -1.74
N VAL A 154 -5.52 0.93 -0.47
CA VAL A 154 -6.70 0.18 -0.04
C VAL A 154 -7.70 1.19 0.53
N PRO A 155 -8.99 1.13 0.15
CA PRO A 155 -9.99 1.98 0.76
C PRO A 155 -10.08 1.68 2.27
N ARG A 156 -9.94 2.70 3.11
CA ARG A 156 -10.21 2.62 4.54
C ARG A 156 -11.71 2.43 4.70
N ARG A 157 -12.13 1.23 5.09
CA ARG A 157 -13.48 1.06 5.62
C ARG A 157 -13.51 1.83 6.94
N LEU A 158 -14.26 2.90 6.98
CA LEU A 158 -14.70 3.47 8.25
C LEU A 158 -15.61 2.41 8.87
N GLU A 159 -15.12 1.69 9.87
CA GLU A 159 -16.03 0.91 10.71
C GLU A 159 -17.08 1.90 11.25
N PRO A 160 -18.38 1.57 11.18
CA PRO A 160 -19.38 2.41 11.81
C PRO A 160 -18.97 2.54 13.28
N VAL A 161 -18.68 3.77 13.72
CA VAL A 161 -18.59 4.05 15.16
C VAL A 161 -19.95 3.64 15.71
N GLU A 162 -20.00 2.48 16.38
CA GLU A 162 -21.20 2.06 17.08
C GLU A 162 -21.53 3.22 18.01
N PRO A 163 -22.68 3.91 17.82
CA PRO A 163 -22.99 5.06 18.66
C PRO A 163 -22.96 4.54 20.09
N ALA A 164 -22.05 5.08 20.89
CA ALA A 164 -21.89 4.69 22.29
C ALA A 164 -23.30 4.61 22.88
N LYS A 165 -23.72 3.38 23.23
CA LYS A 165 -25.03 3.14 23.81
C LYS A 165 -25.15 4.16 24.95
N PRO A 166 -26.13 5.07 24.94
CA PRO A 166 -26.20 6.10 25.97
C PRO A 166 -26.17 5.36 27.30
N ALA A 167 -25.20 5.70 28.14
CA ALA A 167 -25.16 5.20 29.49
C ALA A 167 -26.49 5.62 30.10
N VAL A 168 -27.41 4.66 30.22
CA VAL A 168 -28.60 4.82 31.05
C VAL A 168 -28.03 4.95 32.44
N LEU A 169 -27.87 6.19 32.89
CA LEU A 169 -27.71 6.49 34.29
C LEU A 169 -29.01 6.00 34.94
N GLU A 170 -29.00 4.76 35.43
CA GLU A 170 -29.98 4.32 36.42
C GLU A 170 -29.79 5.23 37.62
N VAL A 171 -30.56 6.32 37.67
CA VAL A 171 -30.76 7.11 38.87
C VAL A 171 -31.53 6.19 39.81
N THR A 172 -30.79 5.45 40.64
CA THR A 172 -31.37 4.77 41.78
C THR A 172 -31.78 5.87 42.76
N GLU A 173 -33.03 6.33 42.68
CA GLU A 173 -33.64 7.12 43.74
C GLU A 173 -33.64 6.26 45.02
N THR A 174 -32.62 6.42 45.85
CA THR A 174 -32.69 6.02 47.25
C THR A 174 -33.61 6.99 47.96
N SER A 175 -34.88 6.61 48.04
CA SER A 175 -35.88 7.21 48.90
C SER A 175 -35.51 6.91 50.36
N ASP A 176 -34.68 7.77 50.96
CA ASP A 176 -34.54 7.88 52.40
C ASP A 176 -35.33 9.10 52.86
N THR A 177 -36.65 8.91 52.99
CA THR A 177 -37.46 9.73 53.90
C THR A 177 -37.40 9.11 55.28
N ASP A 178 -36.52 9.61 56.14
CA ASP A 178 -36.81 9.52 57.57
C ASP A 178 -36.23 10.70 58.38
N THR A 179 -37.17 11.43 58.99
CA THR A 179 -37.12 12.10 60.29
C THR A 179 -35.89 12.94 60.71
N LEU A 180 -36.11 14.23 60.96
CA LEU A 180 -36.08 14.84 62.32
C LEU A 180 -36.28 16.37 62.26
N PHE A 181 -37.51 16.80 62.57
CA PHE A 181 -37.78 18.13 63.09
C PHE A 181 -37.22 18.23 64.52
N ALA A 182 -36.39 19.23 64.79
CA ALA A 182 -36.13 19.71 66.15
C ALA A 182 -36.54 21.19 66.24
N PRO A 183 -37.35 21.61 67.23
CA PRO A 183 -37.75 23.00 67.39
C PRO A 183 -36.69 23.78 68.18
N TYR A 184 -36.22 24.90 67.62
CA TYR A 184 -35.49 25.92 68.36
C TYR A 184 -36.47 26.69 69.26
N ARG A 185 -36.26 26.62 70.58
CA ARG A 185 -36.84 27.55 71.56
C ARG A 185 -35.90 28.75 71.75
N HIS A 186 -36.45 29.95 71.70
CA HIS A 186 -35.96 31.12 72.44
C HIS A 186 -36.99 31.51 73.48
#